data_AF-A0A5E4DBX2-F1
#
_entry.id   AF-A0A5E4DBX2-F1
#
_cell.length_a   1.000
_cell.length_b   1.000
_cell.length_c   1.000
_cell.angle_alpha   90.00
_cell.angle_beta   90.00
_cell.angle_gamma   90.00
#
_symmetry.space_group_name_H-M   'P 1'
#
loop_
_entity.id
_entity.type
_entity.pdbx_description
1 polymer ?
#
loop_
_entity_poly.entity_id
_entity_poly.type
_entity_poly.pdbx_seq_one_letter_code
_entity_poly.pdbx_strand_id
1 'polypeptide(L)'
;EPFYVRCIKPNEDKVAGRLDEDHCRHQVAYLGLLENVRVRRAGFASRQPYSRFLLRYKMTCEYTWPNHLLGSDKAAVSALLEQHRLQGDVAFGHSKLFIRSPRTLVTLEQSRARLIPIIVLLLQKAWRGTLARWRCRRLRAIYTIMRWFRRHKVRAYLAELQRRFQAARQPPLYGRDIEWPLPPAVLQPFQDTCHMLFCRWRARQLVKNIPPSDMAQIKAKVAAMGALQGLRQDWGCQRAWAQDYLSSGTDNPTASGLFAQQLKTLREKDGFGAVLFSSHVRKVNRFRKCRDRALLLTDRHLYKLEPGRQYRVMRAVPLDAVTGVSVTSGRDQLVVLHARGHDDLVVCLHRSQPPLDNRIGELVGVLAAHCQREGRNLEVRVSDCISLSQRGAQRLVSVESRPEQPEPDFCCSRGNFTLLWPNC
;
A
#
# COMPACT_ATOMS: atom_id res chain seq x y z
N GLU A 1 -48.67 -1.76 83.41
CA GLU A 1 -48.22 -3.16 83.55
C GLU A 1 -47.02 -3.20 84.49
N PRO A 2 -46.92 -4.17 85.42
CA PRO A 2 -45.75 -4.31 86.28
C PRO A 2 -44.57 -4.87 85.46
N PHE A 3 -43.44 -4.19 85.52
CA PHE A 3 -42.17 -4.69 84.97
C PHE A 3 -41.45 -5.50 86.05
N TYR A 4 -41.20 -6.78 85.77
CA TYR A 4 -40.49 -7.66 86.70
C TYR A 4 -39.02 -7.77 86.29
N VAL A 5 -38.11 -7.34 87.17
CA VAL A 5 -36.68 -7.57 87.04
C VAL A 5 -36.29 -8.68 88.03
N ARG A 6 -35.69 -9.76 87.53
CA ARG A 6 -35.24 -10.91 88.33
C ARG A 6 -33.71 -10.93 88.30
N CYS A 7 -33.10 -10.48 89.38
CA CYS A 7 -31.65 -10.49 89.53
C CYS A 7 -31.18 -11.89 89.93
N ILE A 8 -30.09 -12.37 89.32
CA ILE A 8 -29.43 -13.64 89.68
C ILE A 8 -28.00 -13.30 90.06
N LYS A 9 -27.59 -13.72 91.26
CA LYS A 9 -26.21 -13.60 91.72
C LYS A 9 -25.37 -14.72 91.08
N PRO A 10 -24.29 -14.41 90.34
CA PRO A 10 -23.56 -15.43 89.59
C PRO A 10 -22.66 -16.31 90.47
N ASN A 11 -22.12 -15.78 91.58
CA ASN A 11 -21.30 -16.51 92.55
C ASN A 11 -21.23 -15.75 93.89
N GLU A 12 -20.87 -16.44 94.97
CA GLU A 12 -20.70 -15.85 96.31
C GLU A 12 -19.42 -15.02 96.45
N ASP A 13 -18.35 -15.42 95.77
CA ASP A 13 -17.01 -14.83 95.86
C ASP A 13 -16.86 -13.45 95.17
N LYS A 14 -17.94 -12.92 94.59
CA LYS A 14 -18.00 -11.64 93.87
C LYS A 14 -17.00 -11.55 92.70
N VAL A 15 -16.68 -12.68 92.06
CA VAL A 15 -15.75 -12.76 90.92
C VAL A 15 -16.48 -12.51 89.61
N ALA A 16 -16.01 -11.56 88.81
CA ALA A 16 -16.57 -11.30 87.48
C ALA A 16 -16.38 -12.50 86.53
N GLY A 17 -17.38 -12.81 85.70
CA GLY A 17 -17.31 -13.86 84.68
C GLY A 17 -17.38 -15.31 85.20
N ARG A 18 -17.36 -15.52 86.52
CA ARG A 18 -17.55 -16.85 87.13
C ARG A 18 -19.02 -17.11 87.41
N LEU A 19 -19.54 -18.22 86.91
CA LEU A 19 -20.91 -18.67 87.18
C LEU A 19 -20.86 -19.97 87.98
N ASP A 20 -21.39 -19.92 89.20
CA ASP A 20 -21.67 -21.10 90.01
C ASP A 20 -23.02 -21.66 89.57
N GLU A 21 -22.99 -22.80 88.88
CA GLU A 21 -24.19 -23.40 88.29
C GLU A 21 -25.21 -23.82 89.33
N ASP A 22 -24.77 -24.38 90.46
CA ASP A 22 -25.68 -24.89 91.47
C ASP A 22 -26.33 -23.73 92.24
N HIS A 23 -25.55 -22.69 92.54
CA HIS A 23 -26.09 -21.46 93.13
C HIS A 23 -27.07 -20.74 92.20
N CYS A 24 -26.76 -20.63 90.90
CA CYS A 24 -27.68 -20.06 89.92
C CYS A 24 -28.92 -20.93 89.72
N ARG A 25 -28.77 -22.26 89.65
CA ARG A 25 -29.89 -23.20 89.47
C ARG A 25 -30.84 -23.14 90.66
N HIS A 26 -30.32 -23.06 91.88
CA HIS A 26 -31.12 -22.84 93.08
C HIS A 26 -31.93 -21.54 92.99
N GLN A 27 -31.30 -20.42 92.61
CA GLN A 27 -32.01 -19.14 92.42
C GLN A 27 -33.07 -19.19 91.33
N VAL A 28 -32.78 -19.85 90.19
CA VAL A 28 -33.72 -20.02 89.08
C VAL A 28 -34.96 -20.81 89.52
N ALA A 29 -34.76 -21.87 90.30
CA ALA A 29 -35.84 -22.68 90.86
C ALA A 29 -36.63 -21.92 91.92
N TYR A 30 -35.95 -21.24 92.85
CA TYR A 30 -36.58 -20.45 93.91
C TYR A 30 -37.42 -19.29 93.36
N LEU A 31 -36.92 -18.59 92.33
CA LEU A 31 -37.65 -17.51 91.64
C LEU A 31 -38.77 -18.02 90.73
N GLY A 32 -38.96 -19.33 90.62
CA GLY A 32 -39.99 -19.97 89.79
C GLY A 32 -39.82 -19.67 88.30
N LEU A 33 -38.60 -19.43 87.81
CA LEU A 33 -38.40 -18.98 86.43
C LEU A 33 -38.78 -20.08 85.43
N LEU A 34 -38.53 -21.35 85.78
CA LEU A 34 -38.93 -22.49 84.95
C LEU A 34 -40.44 -22.68 84.94
N GLU A 35 -41.10 -22.49 86.08
CA GLU A 35 -42.56 -22.54 86.25
C GLU A 35 -43.21 -21.43 85.43
N ASN A 36 -42.66 -20.21 85.46
CA ASN A 36 -43.11 -19.09 84.62
C ASN A 36 -43.01 -19.41 83.13
N VAL A 37 -41.91 -20.08 82.71
CA VAL A 37 -41.76 -20.55 81.32
C VAL A 37 -42.75 -21.67 81.01
N ARG A 38 -42.97 -22.62 81.92
CA ARG A 38 -43.94 -23.74 81.77
C ARG A 38 -45.36 -23.21 81.61
N VAL A 39 -45.80 -22.27 82.45
CA VAL A 39 -47.11 -21.61 82.33
C VAL A 39 -47.24 -20.87 81.00
N ARG A 40 -46.19 -20.16 80.56
CA ARG A 40 -46.18 -19.52 79.24
C ARG A 40 -46.26 -20.51 78.08
N ARG A 41 -45.61 -21.68 78.20
CA ARG A 41 -45.65 -22.76 77.20
C ARG A 41 -46.96 -23.53 77.18
N ALA A 42 -47.68 -23.60 78.31
CA ALA A 42 -49.02 -24.16 78.36
C ALA A 42 -50.03 -23.32 77.55
N GLY A 43 -49.79 -22.01 77.45
CA GLY A 43 -50.49 -21.08 76.57
C GLY A 43 -49.70 -20.71 75.30
N PHE A 44 -49.85 -19.46 74.85
CA PHE A 44 -49.12 -18.94 73.69
C PHE A 44 -47.74 -18.40 74.11
N ALA A 45 -46.69 -19.19 73.85
CA ALA A 45 -45.33 -18.88 74.27
C ALA A 45 -44.76 -17.65 73.53
N SER A 46 -45.07 -17.48 72.24
CA SER A 46 -44.57 -16.38 71.41
C SER A 46 -45.69 -15.45 70.97
N ARG A 47 -45.42 -14.14 70.94
CA ARG A 47 -46.37 -13.10 70.54
C ARG A 47 -45.65 -12.10 69.65
N GLN A 48 -46.17 -11.83 68.46
CA GLN A 48 -45.53 -10.94 67.50
C GLN A 48 -46.54 -10.01 66.83
N PRO A 49 -46.25 -8.71 66.67
CA PRO A 49 -47.06 -7.82 65.83
C PRO A 49 -47.19 -8.37 64.41
N TYR A 50 -48.35 -8.21 63.79
CA TYR A 50 -48.61 -8.74 62.43
C TYR A 50 -47.61 -8.21 61.39
N SER A 51 -47.32 -6.90 61.42
CA SER A 51 -46.36 -6.26 60.52
C SER A 51 -44.95 -6.87 60.60
N ARG A 52 -44.46 -7.14 61.82
CA ARG A 52 -43.15 -7.78 62.05
C ARG A 52 -43.13 -9.22 61.57
N PHE A 53 -44.22 -9.95 61.77
CA PHE A 53 -44.35 -11.34 61.31
C PHE A 53 -44.37 -11.40 59.78
N LEU A 54 -45.15 -10.54 59.13
CA LEU A 54 -45.19 -10.44 57.66
C LEU A 54 -43.86 -10.04 57.07
N LEU A 55 -43.21 -8.99 57.58
CA LEU A 55 -41.93 -8.55 57.05
C LEU A 55 -40.89 -9.70 57.02
N ARG A 56 -40.96 -10.59 58.01
CA ARG A 56 -40.06 -11.74 58.13
C ARG A 56 -40.45 -12.91 57.22
N TYR A 57 -41.72 -13.27 57.15
CA TYR A 57 -42.17 -14.50 56.50
C TYR A 57 -42.94 -14.30 55.20
N LYS A 58 -43.25 -13.07 54.76
CA LYS A 58 -44.07 -12.82 53.55
C LYS A 58 -43.54 -13.48 52.28
N MET A 59 -42.24 -13.75 52.20
CA MET A 59 -41.62 -14.45 51.07
C MET A 59 -42.01 -15.92 50.96
N THR A 60 -42.52 -16.53 52.03
CA THR A 60 -42.90 -17.95 52.06
C THR A 60 -44.31 -18.22 51.54
N CYS A 61 -45.05 -17.18 51.13
CA CYS A 61 -46.42 -17.29 50.63
C CYS A 61 -46.60 -16.40 49.39
N GLU A 62 -47.21 -16.95 48.35
CA GLU A 62 -47.39 -16.27 47.06
C GLU A 62 -48.33 -15.07 47.17
N TYR A 63 -49.35 -15.17 48.02
CA TYR A 63 -50.33 -14.11 48.26
C TYR A 63 -49.77 -12.93 49.07
N THR A 64 -48.65 -13.14 49.78
CA THR A 64 -48.01 -12.10 50.59
C THR A 64 -46.75 -11.52 49.97
N TRP A 65 -46.18 -12.19 48.96
CA TRP A 65 -44.96 -11.79 48.28
C TRP A 65 -45.25 -11.03 46.96
N PRO A 66 -44.47 -9.99 46.61
CA PRO A 66 -43.52 -9.25 47.45
C PRO A 66 -44.22 -8.27 48.41
N ASN A 67 -45.41 -7.80 48.06
CA ASN A 67 -46.29 -6.97 48.88
C ASN A 67 -47.72 -7.52 48.75
N HIS A 68 -48.44 -7.65 49.86
CA HIS A 68 -49.81 -8.16 49.82
C HIS A 68 -50.81 -7.07 49.44
N LEU A 69 -51.89 -7.47 48.76
CA LEU A 69 -53.02 -6.60 48.44
C LEU A 69 -54.25 -6.88 49.34
N LEU A 70 -54.10 -7.74 50.35
CA LEU A 70 -55.16 -8.04 51.30
C LEU A 70 -55.49 -6.83 52.18
N GLY A 71 -56.76 -6.71 52.59
CA GLY A 71 -57.29 -5.55 53.32
C GLY A 71 -56.74 -5.31 54.73
N SER A 72 -55.94 -6.22 55.29
CA SER A 72 -55.20 -5.99 56.53
C SER A 72 -54.00 -6.94 56.67
N ASP A 73 -53.01 -6.54 57.47
CA ASP A 73 -51.88 -7.40 57.85
C ASP A 73 -52.37 -8.70 58.50
N LYS A 74 -53.44 -8.64 59.30
CA LYS A 74 -54.05 -9.83 59.92
C LYS A 74 -54.53 -10.83 58.86
N ALA A 75 -55.20 -10.34 57.81
CA ALA A 75 -55.66 -11.18 56.71
C ALA A 75 -54.47 -11.80 55.93
N ALA A 76 -53.42 -11.02 55.67
CA ALA A 76 -52.21 -11.53 55.03
C ALA A 76 -51.49 -12.60 55.88
N VAL A 77 -51.41 -12.42 57.20
CA VAL A 77 -50.86 -13.42 58.12
C VAL A 77 -51.73 -14.68 58.14
N SER A 78 -53.06 -14.53 58.09
CA SER A 78 -53.98 -15.66 58.02
C SER A 78 -53.75 -16.50 56.76
N ALA A 79 -53.67 -15.86 55.59
CA ALA A 79 -53.41 -16.54 54.32
C ALA A 79 -52.03 -17.24 54.30
N LEU A 80 -51.01 -16.61 54.88
CA LEU A 80 -49.69 -17.23 55.02
C LEU A 80 -49.76 -18.49 55.90
N LEU A 81 -50.39 -18.40 57.07
CA LEU A 81 -50.51 -19.55 57.99
C LEU A 81 -51.38 -20.66 57.42
N GLU A 82 -52.38 -20.33 56.59
CA GLU A 82 -53.19 -21.28 55.85
C GLU A 82 -52.37 -22.08 54.84
N GLN A 83 -51.56 -21.40 54.02
CA GLN A 83 -50.67 -22.05 53.04
C GLN A 83 -49.70 -23.03 53.71
N HIS A 84 -49.19 -22.69 54.90
CA HIS A 84 -48.29 -23.54 55.68
C HIS A 84 -49.01 -24.58 56.56
N ARG A 85 -50.36 -24.57 56.58
CA ARG A 85 -51.20 -25.45 57.42
C ARG A 85 -50.90 -25.33 58.93
N LEU A 86 -50.66 -24.11 59.40
CA LEU A 86 -50.27 -23.81 60.80
C LEU A 86 -51.37 -23.09 61.61
N GLN A 87 -52.59 -22.98 61.07
CA GLN A 87 -53.70 -22.26 61.73
C GLN A 87 -54.08 -22.84 63.10
N GLY A 88 -53.95 -24.16 63.31
CA GLY A 88 -54.31 -24.82 64.57
C GLY A 88 -53.37 -24.54 65.75
N ASP A 89 -52.18 -23.98 65.51
CA ASP A 89 -51.16 -23.70 66.53
C ASP A 89 -51.04 -22.20 66.86
N VAL A 90 -51.93 -21.39 66.32
CA VAL A 90 -51.91 -19.93 66.47
C VAL A 90 -53.26 -19.37 66.91
N ALA A 91 -53.25 -18.18 67.52
CA ALA A 91 -54.44 -17.38 67.77
C ALA A 91 -54.22 -15.94 67.34
N PHE A 92 -55.28 -15.32 66.82
CA PHE A 92 -55.24 -13.97 66.27
C PHE A 92 -55.78 -12.95 67.27
N GLY A 93 -54.92 -12.07 67.78
CA GLY A 93 -55.36 -10.90 68.54
C GLY A 93 -55.73 -9.72 67.65
N HIS A 94 -55.97 -8.56 68.27
CA HIS A 94 -56.25 -7.31 67.55
C HIS A 94 -55.02 -6.78 66.80
N SER A 95 -53.85 -6.76 67.44
CA SER A 95 -52.60 -6.21 66.85
C SER A 95 -51.45 -7.21 66.73
N LYS A 96 -51.58 -8.39 67.37
CA LYS A 96 -50.51 -9.39 67.48
C LYS A 96 -51.03 -10.79 67.15
N LEU A 97 -50.15 -11.60 66.55
CA LEU A 97 -50.28 -13.05 66.41
C LEU A 97 -49.71 -13.73 67.65
N PHE A 98 -50.45 -14.70 68.19
CA PHE A 98 -50.08 -15.52 69.33
C PHE A 98 -49.76 -16.93 68.83
N ILE A 99 -48.58 -17.46 69.16
CA ILE A 99 -48.08 -18.74 68.64
C ILE A 99 -47.83 -19.67 69.83
N ARG A 100 -48.40 -20.88 69.77
CA ARG A 100 -48.37 -21.85 70.86
C ARG A 100 -47.08 -22.66 70.84
N SER A 101 -46.75 -23.32 69.74
CA SER A 101 -45.56 -24.15 69.63
C SER A 101 -44.39 -23.46 68.93
N PRO A 102 -43.13 -23.69 69.38
CA PRO A 102 -41.95 -23.26 68.63
C PRO A 102 -41.86 -23.93 67.25
N ARG A 103 -42.54 -25.07 67.04
CA ARG A 103 -42.56 -25.79 65.75
C ARG A 103 -43.05 -24.90 64.61
N THR A 104 -44.07 -24.08 64.83
CA THR A 104 -44.62 -23.15 63.82
C THR A 104 -43.54 -22.18 63.32
N LEU A 105 -42.76 -21.60 64.23
CA LEU A 105 -41.67 -20.68 63.85
C LEU A 105 -40.52 -21.41 63.14
N VAL A 106 -40.14 -22.59 63.61
CA VAL A 106 -39.07 -23.39 62.99
C VAL A 106 -39.44 -23.78 61.55
N THR A 107 -40.68 -24.23 61.32
CA THR A 107 -41.17 -24.57 59.97
C THR A 107 -41.12 -23.37 59.02
N LEU A 108 -41.57 -22.19 59.48
CA LEU A 108 -41.54 -20.97 58.67
C LEU A 108 -40.11 -20.50 58.38
N GLU A 109 -39.18 -20.61 59.35
CA GLU A 109 -37.77 -20.31 59.12
C GLU A 109 -37.12 -21.26 58.12
N GLN A 110 -37.42 -22.56 58.19
CA GLN A 110 -36.91 -23.53 57.21
C GLN A 110 -37.42 -23.22 55.80
N SER A 111 -38.71 -22.89 55.65
CA SER A 111 -39.28 -22.47 54.37
C SER A 111 -38.60 -21.20 53.84
N ARG A 112 -38.40 -20.20 54.71
CA ARG A 112 -37.69 -18.96 54.39
C ARG A 112 -36.25 -19.24 53.94
N ALA A 113 -35.53 -20.08 54.67
CA ALA A 113 -34.14 -20.45 54.36
C ALA A 113 -34.01 -21.16 53.00
N ARG A 114 -35.02 -21.94 52.58
CA ARG A 114 -35.05 -22.59 51.26
C ARG A 114 -35.31 -21.60 50.13
N LEU A 115 -36.13 -20.58 50.35
CA LEU A 115 -36.50 -19.61 49.31
C LEU A 115 -35.46 -18.50 49.09
N ILE A 116 -34.73 -18.09 50.13
CA ILE A 116 -33.73 -17.03 50.02
C ILE A 116 -32.72 -17.30 48.87
N PRO A 117 -32.08 -18.48 48.76
CA PRO A 117 -31.17 -18.76 47.65
C PRO A 117 -31.83 -18.65 46.27
N ILE A 118 -33.09 -19.08 46.13
CA ILE A 118 -33.83 -19.03 44.87
C ILE A 118 -34.08 -17.58 44.45
N ILE A 119 -34.51 -16.73 45.39
CA ILE A 119 -34.73 -15.30 45.14
C ILE A 119 -33.41 -14.61 44.79
N VAL A 120 -32.33 -14.91 45.52
CA VAL A 120 -30.99 -14.38 45.21
C VAL A 120 -30.55 -14.78 43.81
N LEU A 121 -30.75 -16.03 43.40
CA LEU A 121 -30.44 -16.50 42.05
C LEU A 121 -31.28 -15.78 40.98
N LEU A 122 -32.56 -15.53 41.24
CA LEU A 122 -33.43 -14.77 40.33
C LEU A 122 -32.89 -13.33 40.15
N LEU A 123 -32.56 -12.64 41.24
CA LEU A 123 -32.00 -11.28 41.21
C LEU A 123 -30.66 -11.26 40.47
N GLN A 124 -29.77 -12.21 40.77
CA GLN A 124 -28.50 -12.34 40.08
C GLN A 124 -28.68 -12.63 38.59
N LYS A 125 -29.62 -13.51 38.21
CA LYS A 125 -29.96 -13.82 36.80
C LYS A 125 -30.46 -12.56 36.09
N ALA A 126 -31.38 -11.83 36.69
CA ALA A 126 -31.93 -10.59 36.13
C ALA A 126 -30.83 -9.54 35.92
N TRP A 127 -29.97 -9.35 36.93
CA TRP A 127 -28.85 -8.41 36.86
C TRP A 127 -27.81 -8.80 35.81
N ARG A 128 -27.34 -10.05 35.80
CA ARG A 128 -26.42 -10.57 34.78
C ARG A 128 -27.00 -10.41 33.37
N GLY A 129 -28.30 -10.66 33.20
CA GLY A 129 -29.01 -10.43 31.93
C GLY A 129 -29.03 -8.96 31.52
N THR A 130 -29.23 -8.03 32.46
CA THR A 130 -29.19 -6.59 32.19
C THR A 130 -27.80 -6.13 31.77
N LEU A 131 -26.75 -6.56 32.49
CA LEU A 131 -25.36 -6.29 32.12
C LEU A 131 -25.01 -6.83 30.72
N ALA A 132 -25.43 -8.06 30.41
CA ALA A 132 -25.21 -8.66 29.09
C ALA A 132 -25.90 -7.86 27.97
N ARG A 133 -27.17 -7.45 28.17
CA ARG A 133 -27.90 -6.60 27.22
C ARG A 133 -27.23 -5.25 27.00
N TRP A 134 -26.73 -4.61 28.07
CA TRP A 134 -25.97 -3.36 27.96
C TRP A 134 -24.69 -3.53 27.15
N ARG A 135 -23.91 -4.59 27.43
CA ARG A 135 -22.70 -4.92 26.65
C ARG A 135 -23.03 -5.15 25.17
N CYS A 136 -24.09 -5.90 24.87
CA CYS A 136 -24.52 -6.15 23.50
C CYS A 136 -24.90 -4.86 22.76
N ARG A 137 -25.68 -3.96 23.40
CA ARG A 137 -26.03 -2.65 22.81
C ARG A 137 -24.77 -1.82 22.51
N ARG A 138 -23.81 -1.78 23.44
CA ARG A 138 -22.53 -1.09 23.24
C ARG A 138 -21.73 -1.66 22.07
N LEU A 139 -21.60 -2.97 21.97
CA LEU A 139 -20.91 -3.63 20.85
C LEU A 139 -21.57 -3.33 19.50
N ARG A 140 -22.92 -3.40 19.43
CA ARG A 140 -23.65 -3.05 18.20
C ARG A 140 -23.42 -1.60 17.77
N ALA A 141 -23.37 -0.66 18.73
CA ALA A 141 -23.05 0.73 18.46
C ALA A 141 -21.61 0.89 17.92
N ILE A 142 -20.63 0.21 18.52
CA ILE A 142 -19.23 0.20 18.05
C ILE A 142 -19.14 -0.29 16.60
N TYR A 143 -19.73 -1.45 16.28
CA TYR A 143 -19.71 -1.98 14.91
C TYR A 143 -20.43 -1.05 13.91
N THR A 144 -21.48 -0.37 14.34
CA THR A 144 -22.16 0.64 13.53
C THR A 144 -21.24 1.80 13.21
N ILE A 145 -20.57 2.38 14.21
CA ILE A 145 -19.61 3.47 14.04
C ILE A 145 -18.46 3.03 13.12
N MET A 146 -17.87 1.86 13.35
CA MET A 146 -16.79 1.32 12.52
C MET A 146 -17.22 1.18 11.06
N ARG A 147 -18.44 0.69 10.80
CA ARG A 147 -18.98 0.56 9.44
C ARG A 147 -19.10 1.91 8.74
N TRP A 148 -19.67 2.91 9.41
CA TRP A 148 -19.81 4.27 8.85
C TRP A 148 -18.46 4.94 8.63
N PHE A 149 -17.53 4.81 9.58
CA PHE A 149 -16.18 5.37 9.46
C PHE A 149 -15.41 4.75 8.29
N ARG A 150 -15.43 3.43 8.13
CA ARG A 150 -14.81 2.73 6.98
C ARG A 150 -15.37 3.26 5.66
N ARG A 151 -16.70 3.38 5.55
CA ARG A 151 -17.35 3.94 4.34
C ARG A 151 -16.93 5.38 4.07
N HIS A 152 -16.87 6.22 5.12
CA HIS A 152 -16.43 7.61 5.00
C HIS A 152 -14.98 7.69 4.51
N LYS A 153 -14.04 6.92 5.10
CA LYS A 153 -12.64 6.91 4.68
C LYS A 153 -12.46 6.52 3.21
N VAL A 154 -13.21 5.54 2.73
CA VAL A 154 -13.20 5.14 1.30
C VAL A 154 -13.71 6.29 0.42
N ARG A 155 -14.85 6.90 0.76
CA ARG A 155 -15.42 8.01 -0.02
C ARG A 155 -14.51 9.24 -0.04
N ALA A 156 -13.92 9.58 1.10
CA ALA A 156 -12.99 10.72 1.23
C ALA A 156 -11.74 10.52 0.37
N TYR A 157 -11.17 9.31 0.38
CA TYR A 157 -10.02 8.98 -0.47
C TYR A 157 -10.35 9.08 -1.96
N LEU A 158 -11.49 8.54 -2.40
CA LEU A 158 -11.93 8.64 -3.79
C LEU A 158 -12.21 10.09 -4.22
N ALA A 159 -12.83 10.90 -3.36
CA ALA A 159 -13.08 12.31 -3.63
C ALA A 159 -11.75 13.08 -3.78
N GLU A 160 -10.76 12.78 -2.95
CA GLU A 160 -9.43 13.39 -3.05
C GLU A 160 -8.69 12.98 -4.32
N LEU A 161 -8.76 11.70 -4.71
CA LEU A 161 -8.25 11.24 -6.00
C LEU A 161 -8.92 12.01 -7.15
N GLN A 162 -10.25 12.10 -7.16
CA GLN A 162 -10.97 12.81 -8.21
C GLN A 162 -10.54 14.28 -8.29
N ARG A 163 -10.40 14.96 -7.15
CA ARG A 163 -9.96 16.35 -7.07
C ARG A 163 -8.55 16.54 -7.64
N ARG A 164 -7.58 15.71 -7.25
CA ARG A 164 -6.19 15.81 -7.73
C ARG A 164 -6.08 15.49 -9.23
N PHE A 165 -6.81 14.49 -9.70
CA PHE A 165 -6.72 14.02 -11.09
C PHE A 165 -7.61 14.80 -12.07
N GLN A 166 -8.41 15.76 -11.59
CA GLN A 166 -9.27 16.58 -12.45
C GLN A 166 -8.45 17.35 -13.50
N ALA A 167 -7.28 17.87 -13.11
CA ALA A 167 -6.35 18.57 -14.01
C ALA A 167 -5.46 17.63 -14.85
N ALA A 168 -5.44 16.32 -14.56
CA ALA A 168 -4.52 15.37 -15.21
C ALA A 168 -4.70 15.26 -16.72
N ARG A 169 -5.87 15.66 -17.25
CA ARG A 169 -6.19 15.63 -18.68
C ARG A 169 -5.53 16.76 -19.48
N GLN A 170 -5.00 17.77 -18.80
CA GLN A 170 -4.42 18.93 -19.48
C GLN A 170 -3.00 18.62 -20.01
N PRO A 171 -2.69 18.99 -21.26
CA PRO A 171 -1.33 18.95 -21.77
C PRO A 171 -0.45 20.00 -21.05
N PRO A 172 0.89 19.87 -21.09
CA PRO A 172 1.66 18.84 -21.79
C PRO A 172 2.02 17.64 -20.90
N LEU A 173 1.89 17.74 -19.59
CA LEU A 173 2.46 16.76 -18.64
C LEU A 173 1.52 15.59 -18.33
N TYR A 174 0.23 15.71 -18.66
CA TYR A 174 -0.81 14.70 -18.42
C TYR A 174 -0.79 14.16 -16.98
N GLY A 175 -0.61 15.05 -16.01
CA GLY A 175 -0.55 14.68 -14.59
C GLY A 175 0.71 13.95 -14.15
N ARG A 176 1.85 14.12 -14.84
CA ARG A 176 3.15 13.53 -14.44
C ARG A 176 3.51 13.86 -12.99
N ASP A 177 3.31 15.10 -12.60
CA ASP A 177 3.77 15.63 -11.31
C ASP A 177 2.67 15.55 -10.23
N ILE A 178 1.58 14.80 -10.49
CA ILE A 178 0.52 14.59 -9.51
C ILE A 178 1.00 13.60 -8.45
N GLU A 179 1.03 14.06 -7.20
CA GLU A 179 1.29 13.22 -6.05
C GLU A 179 0.03 12.41 -5.68
N TRP A 180 0.17 11.08 -5.62
CA TRP A 180 -0.92 10.20 -5.22
C TRP A 180 -1.15 10.27 -3.71
N PRO A 181 -2.40 10.44 -3.24
CA PRO A 181 -2.70 10.46 -1.82
C PRO A 181 -2.42 9.08 -1.21
N LEU A 182 -2.03 9.04 0.06
CA LEU A 182 -1.82 7.78 0.78
C LEU A 182 -3.14 7.01 0.93
N PRO A 183 -3.23 5.74 0.48
CA PRO A 183 -4.45 4.98 0.59
C PRO A 183 -4.63 4.44 2.01
N PRO A 184 -5.88 4.33 2.50
CA PRO A 184 -6.17 3.40 3.59
C PRO A 184 -5.67 2.00 3.23
N ALA A 185 -5.15 1.23 4.19
CA ALA A 185 -4.55 -0.10 3.93
C ALA A 185 -5.46 -1.04 3.11
N VAL A 186 -6.77 -1.00 3.34
CA VAL A 186 -7.77 -1.81 2.60
C VAL A 186 -7.85 -1.45 1.11
N LEU A 187 -7.47 -0.23 0.74
CA LEU A 187 -7.51 0.28 -0.63
C LEU A 187 -6.14 0.23 -1.34
N GLN A 188 -5.09 -0.30 -0.71
CA GLN A 188 -3.79 -0.42 -1.36
C GLN A 188 -3.88 -1.18 -2.71
N PRO A 189 -4.52 -2.37 -2.79
CA PRO A 189 -4.60 -3.10 -4.07
C PRO A 189 -5.39 -2.33 -5.16
N PHE A 190 -6.38 -1.53 -4.73
CA PHE A 190 -7.12 -0.66 -5.63
C PHE A 190 -6.24 0.47 -6.17
N GLN A 191 -5.45 1.12 -5.30
CA GLN A 191 -4.51 2.17 -5.72
C GLN A 191 -3.45 1.62 -6.69
N ASP A 192 -2.90 0.43 -6.44
CA ASP A 192 -1.91 -0.19 -7.32
C ASP A 192 -2.49 -0.43 -8.73
N THR A 193 -3.74 -0.89 -8.80
CA THR A 193 -4.48 -1.05 -10.05
C THR A 193 -4.70 0.29 -10.75
N CYS A 194 -5.10 1.33 -10.02
CA CYS A 194 -5.28 2.67 -10.55
C CYS A 194 -3.98 3.27 -11.09
N HIS A 195 -2.83 3.05 -10.44
CA HIS A 195 -1.52 3.46 -10.93
C HIS A 195 -1.22 2.84 -12.30
N MET A 196 -1.42 1.53 -12.43
CA MET A 196 -1.20 0.83 -13.70
C MET A 196 -2.10 1.36 -14.81
N LEU A 197 -3.38 1.60 -14.52
CA LEU A 197 -4.33 2.19 -15.46
C LEU A 197 -3.92 3.61 -15.86
N PHE A 198 -3.50 4.43 -14.90
CA PHE A 198 -3.04 5.79 -15.14
C PHE A 198 -1.78 5.83 -16.01
N CYS A 199 -0.78 5.00 -15.72
CA CYS A 199 0.44 4.91 -16.54
C CYS A 199 0.13 4.52 -17.99
N ARG A 200 -0.75 3.52 -18.19
CA ARG A 200 -1.19 3.10 -19.55
C ARG A 200 -1.97 4.19 -20.27
N TRP A 201 -2.91 4.83 -19.57
CA TRP A 201 -3.68 5.93 -20.13
C TRP A 201 -2.78 7.10 -20.52
N ARG A 202 -1.85 7.50 -19.65
CA ARG A 202 -0.91 8.60 -19.88
C ARG A 202 0.03 8.31 -21.05
N ALA A 203 0.57 7.09 -21.12
CA ALA A 203 1.37 6.64 -22.26
C ALA A 203 0.57 6.75 -23.57
N ARG A 204 -0.70 6.34 -23.56
CA ARG A 204 -1.58 6.48 -24.73
C ARG A 204 -1.84 7.94 -25.10
N GLN A 205 -2.06 8.84 -24.13
CA GLN A 205 -2.25 10.27 -24.42
C GLN A 205 -1.03 10.88 -25.08
N LEU A 206 0.18 10.54 -24.60
CA LEU A 206 1.43 10.99 -25.20
C LEU A 206 1.61 10.47 -26.62
N VAL A 207 1.42 9.16 -26.84
CA VAL A 207 1.64 8.53 -28.15
C VAL A 207 0.58 8.92 -29.17
N LYS A 208 -0.68 9.13 -28.76
CA LYS A 208 -1.79 9.49 -29.66
C LYS A 208 -1.53 10.81 -30.41
N ASN A 209 -0.82 11.75 -29.78
CA ASN A 209 -0.57 13.07 -30.37
C ASN A 209 0.64 13.09 -31.31
N ILE A 210 1.35 11.97 -31.45
CA ILE A 210 2.52 11.87 -32.34
C ILE A 210 2.02 11.50 -33.75
N PRO A 211 2.30 12.32 -34.78
CA PRO A 211 1.99 11.98 -36.16
C PRO A 211 2.60 10.62 -36.57
N PRO A 212 1.91 9.79 -37.37
CA PRO A 212 2.46 8.53 -37.84
C PRO A 212 3.80 8.66 -38.59
N SER A 213 4.03 9.79 -39.29
CA SER A 213 5.30 10.14 -39.94
C SER A 213 6.47 10.19 -38.97
N ASP A 214 6.24 10.69 -37.76
CA ASP A 214 7.29 10.99 -36.79
C ASP A 214 7.59 9.77 -35.90
N MET A 215 6.73 8.75 -35.92
CA MET A 215 6.86 7.57 -35.07
C MET A 215 8.18 6.83 -35.28
N ALA A 216 8.69 6.79 -36.51
CA ALA A 216 9.98 6.19 -36.82
C ALA A 216 11.13 6.94 -36.13
N GLN A 217 11.11 8.27 -36.20
CA GLN A 217 12.06 9.13 -35.50
C GLN A 217 11.95 8.98 -33.98
N ILE A 218 10.73 8.95 -33.42
CA ILE A 218 10.54 8.80 -31.97
C ILE A 218 11.08 7.45 -31.47
N LYS A 219 10.84 6.36 -32.20
CA LYS A 219 11.41 5.04 -31.87
C LYS A 219 12.94 5.09 -31.88
N ALA A 220 13.54 5.71 -32.89
CA ALA A 220 14.98 5.89 -32.95
C ALA A 220 15.51 6.76 -31.79
N LYS A 221 14.81 7.84 -31.42
CA LYS A 221 15.15 8.70 -30.27
C LYS A 221 15.09 7.94 -28.95
N VAL A 222 14.09 7.09 -28.75
CA VAL A 222 13.98 6.24 -27.56
C VAL A 222 15.12 5.22 -27.50
N ALA A 223 15.47 4.60 -28.63
CA ALA A 223 16.61 3.68 -28.70
C ALA A 223 17.94 4.40 -28.41
N ALA A 224 18.15 5.59 -28.98
CA ALA A 224 19.33 6.43 -28.70
C ALA A 224 19.38 6.86 -27.23
N MET A 225 18.23 7.26 -26.66
CA MET A 225 18.13 7.63 -25.25
C MET A 225 18.56 6.47 -24.35
N GLY A 226 18.08 5.24 -24.61
CA GLY A 226 18.50 4.06 -23.86
C GLY A 226 20.00 3.75 -23.98
N ALA A 227 20.64 4.13 -25.09
CA ALA A 227 22.05 3.84 -25.36
C ALA A 227 23.03 4.96 -24.95
N LEU A 228 22.60 6.22 -24.95
CA LEU A 228 23.47 7.39 -24.81
C LEU A 228 23.15 8.28 -23.60
N GLN A 229 21.95 8.19 -23.03
CA GLN A 229 21.53 9.06 -21.93
C GLN A 229 22.43 8.86 -20.71
N GLY A 230 22.98 9.97 -20.19
CA GLY A 230 23.89 9.96 -19.04
C GLY A 230 25.34 9.59 -19.39
N LEU A 231 25.60 8.98 -20.54
CA LEU A 231 26.94 8.63 -21.01
C LEU A 231 27.54 9.70 -21.93
N ARG A 232 26.69 10.43 -22.67
CA ARG A 232 27.08 11.48 -23.61
C ARG A 232 26.25 12.73 -23.34
N GLN A 233 26.91 13.89 -23.25
CA GLN A 233 26.25 15.14 -22.83
C GLN A 233 25.22 15.64 -23.84
N ASP A 234 25.58 15.62 -25.12
CA ASP A 234 24.69 15.96 -26.23
C ASP A 234 24.82 14.94 -27.37
N TRP A 235 23.66 14.48 -27.84
CA TRP A 235 23.51 13.54 -28.95
C TRP A 235 22.45 14.01 -29.95
N GLY A 236 22.08 15.30 -29.93
CA GLY A 236 21.16 15.88 -30.92
C GLY A 236 19.71 15.41 -30.74
N CYS A 237 19.23 15.28 -29.50
CA CYS A 237 17.86 14.80 -29.23
C CYS A 237 16.78 15.85 -29.57
N GLN A 238 17.11 17.13 -29.47
CA GLN A 238 16.16 18.25 -29.63
C GLN A 238 15.84 18.56 -31.09
N ARG A 239 16.72 18.19 -32.03
CA ARG A 239 16.52 18.46 -33.46
C ARG A 239 15.61 17.44 -34.15
N ALA A 240 15.18 17.80 -35.36
CA ALA A 240 14.54 16.86 -36.29
C ALA A 240 15.59 15.91 -36.89
N TRP A 241 15.23 14.64 -37.08
CA TRP A 241 16.12 13.61 -37.63
C TRP A 241 15.62 13.26 -39.02
N ALA A 242 16.37 13.64 -40.05
CA ALA A 242 15.95 13.55 -41.44
C ALA A 242 16.24 12.19 -42.10
N GLN A 243 17.07 11.36 -41.46
CA GLN A 243 17.58 10.07 -41.91
C GLN A 243 18.47 10.16 -43.15
N ASP A 244 17.94 10.63 -44.29
CA ASP A 244 18.63 10.65 -45.58
C ASP A 244 19.15 12.06 -45.94
N TYR A 245 20.31 12.43 -45.38
CA TYR A 245 20.92 13.74 -45.62
C TYR A 245 21.55 13.86 -47.02
N LEU A 246 22.00 12.76 -47.62
CA LEU A 246 22.62 12.78 -48.96
C LEU A 246 21.61 13.04 -50.08
N SER A 247 20.34 12.67 -49.89
CA SER A 247 19.26 13.01 -50.83
C SER A 247 18.74 14.45 -50.64
N SER A 248 19.06 15.10 -49.52
CA SER A 248 18.60 16.47 -49.26
C SER A 248 19.33 17.51 -50.11
N GLY A 249 18.58 18.42 -50.72
CA GLY A 249 19.14 19.56 -51.45
C GLY A 249 19.85 20.57 -50.54
N THR A 250 19.59 20.56 -49.23
CA THR A 250 20.27 21.44 -48.25
C THR A 250 21.68 20.94 -47.92
N ASP A 251 21.81 19.64 -47.62
CA ASP A 251 23.07 19.01 -47.22
C ASP A 251 23.93 18.58 -48.42
N ASN A 252 23.31 18.36 -49.57
CA ASN A 252 23.97 17.94 -50.80
C ASN A 252 23.45 18.72 -52.03
N PRO A 253 23.66 20.05 -52.07
CA PRO A 253 23.09 20.90 -53.12
C PRO A 253 23.58 20.53 -54.52
N THR A 254 24.85 20.15 -54.66
CA THR A 254 25.47 19.92 -55.97
C THR A 254 25.27 18.50 -56.50
N ALA A 255 25.12 17.49 -55.64
CA ALA A 255 25.16 16.09 -56.05
C ALA A 255 24.01 15.23 -55.48
N SER A 256 22.94 15.82 -54.97
CA SER A 256 21.74 15.09 -54.49
C SER A 256 21.08 14.28 -55.59
N GLY A 257 20.96 14.84 -56.80
CA GLY A 257 20.42 14.13 -57.97
C GLY A 257 21.27 12.91 -58.38
N LEU A 258 22.60 13.04 -58.35
CA LEU A 258 23.53 11.94 -58.63
C LEU A 258 23.44 10.83 -57.57
N PHE A 259 23.34 11.22 -56.29
CA PHE A 259 23.14 10.26 -55.20
C PHE A 259 21.80 9.52 -55.36
N ALA A 260 20.71 10.24 -55.69
CA ALA A 260 19.40 9.64 -55.89
C ALA A 260 19.38 8.62 -57.05
N GLN A 261 20.12 8.89 -58.14
CA GLN A 261 20.30 7.92 -59.22
C GLN A 261 21.05 6.67 -58.73
N GLN A 262 22.19 6.85 -58.05
CA GLN A 262 22.96 5.73 -57.49
C GLN A 262 22.15 4.93 -56.48
N LEU A 263 21.31 5.59 -55.67
CA LEU A 263 20.44 4.95 -54.69
C LEU A 263 19.39 4.05 -55.36
N LYS A 264 18.81 4.49 -56.50
CA LYS A 264 17.90 3.66 -57.31
C LYS A 264 18.61 2.40 -57.83
N THR A 265 19.80 2.56 -58.43
CA THR A 265 20.60 1.44 -58.91
C THR A 265 20.93 0.43 -57.80
N LEU A 266 21.26 0.92 -56.60
CA LEU A 266 21.52 0.04 -55.46
C LEU A 266 20.26 -0.64 -54.94
N ARG A 267 19.11 0.04 -54.98
CA ARG A 267 17.83 -0.54 -54.58
C ARG A 267 17.42 -1.68 -55.51
N GLU A 268 17.60 -1.50 -56.81
CA GLU A 268 17.35 -2.54 -57.82
C GLU A 268 18.31 -3.73 -57.66
N LYS A 269 19.58 -3.46 -57.36
CA LYS A 269 20.61 -4.49 -57.21
C LYS A 269 20.48 -5.30 -55.91
N ASP A 270 20.37 -4.62 -54.78
CA ASP A 270 20.51 -5.22 -53.45
C ASP A 270 19.15 -5.37 -52.72
N GLY A 271 18.05 -4.86 -53.29
CA GLY A 271 16.69 -5.13 -52.83
C GLY A 271 16.33 -4.59 -51.44
N PHE A 272 16.97 -3.51 -51.00
CA PHE A 272 16.73 -2.93 -49.67
C PHE A 272 15.44 -2.08 -49.65
N GLY A 273 14.67 -2.17 -48.56
CA GLY A 273 13.34 -1.57 -48.46
C GLY A 273 13.35 -0.11 -47.99
N ALA A 274 14.32 0.25 -47.15
CA ALA A 274 14.41 1.59 -46.57
C ALA A 274 15.86 2.07 -46.43
N VAL A 275 16.05 3.38 -46.56
CA VAL A 275 17.28 4.07 -46.13
C VAL A 275 17.12 4.40 -44.67
N LEU A 276 18.04 3.92 -43.85
CA LEU A 276 18.06 4.14 -42.40
C LEU A 276 18.77 5.44 -42.06
N PHE A 277 19.95 5.66 -42.64
CA PHE A 277 20.74 6.87 -42.41
C PHE A 277 21.70 7.11 -43.58
N SER A 278 21.89 8.36 -43.99
CA SER A 278 22.90 8.71 -44.99
C SER A 278 23.59 10.03 -44.63
N SER A 279 24.91 10.12 -44.74
CA SER A 279 25.61 11.39 -44.47
C SER A 279 26.97 11.44 -45.16
N HIS A 280 27.44 12.65 -45.42
CA HIS A 280 28.85 12.90 -45.69
C HIS A 280 29.68 12.59 -44.45
N VAL A 281 30.85 12.00 -44.66
CA VAL A 281 31.77 11.62 -43.60
C VAL A 281 33.21 11.91 -43.98
N ARG A 282 34.00 12.37 -43.02
CA ARG A 282 35.46 12.34 -43.11
C ARG A 282 35.94 10.98 -42.62
N LYS A 283 36.72 10.27 -43.44
CA LYS A 283 37.11 8.89 -43.16
C LYS A 283 38.63 8.73 -43.17
N VAL A 284 39.18 8.18 -42.10
CA VAL A 284 40.59 7.76 -42.06
C VAL A 284 40.75 6.32 -42.53
N ASN A 285 41.78 6.03 -43.31
CA ASN A 285 42.08 4.67 -43.75
C ASN A 285 43.27 4.07 -43.00
N ARG A 286 43.47 2.77 -43.17
CA ARG A 286 44.59 2.03 -42.58
C ARG A 286 45.97 2.60 -42.93
N PHE A 287 46.06 3.25 -44.10
CA PHE A 287 47.24 3.92 -44.63
C PHE A 287 47.36 5.37 -44.16
N ARG A 288 46.64 5.76 -43.10
CA ARG A 288 46.70 7.09 -42.49
C ARG A 288 46.28 8.23 -43.42
N LYS A 289 45.54 7.92 -44.48
CA LYS A 289 45.00 8.91 -45.41
C LYS A 289 43.56 9.23 -45.06
N CYS A 290 43.29 10.51 -44.88
CA CYS A 290 41.98 11.07 -44.63
C CYS A 290 41.34 11.43 -45.97
N ARG A 291 40.09 11.01 -46.17
CA ARG A 291 39.35 11.24 -47.41
C ARG A 291 37.89 11.48 -47.10
N ASP A 292 37.28 12.34 -47.90
CA ASP A 292 35.83 12.52 -47.88
C ASP A 292 35.16 11.29 -48.50
N ARG A 293 34.19 10.76 -47.78
CA ARG A 293 33.37 9.62 -48.18
C ARG A 293 31.92 9.93 -47.85
N ALA A 294 31.03 9.10 -48.34
CA ALA A 294 29.64 9.10 -47.92
C ALA A 294 29.33 7.77 -47.23
N LEU A 295 28.55 7.85 -46.17
CA LEU A 295 28.00 6.71 -45.45
C LEU A 295 26.54 6.55 -45.89
N LEU A 296 26.16 5.34 -46.28
CA LEU A 296 24.76 5.00 -46.54
C LEU A 296 24.44 3.72 -45.77
N LEU A 297 23.46 3.81 -44.89
CA LEU A 297 22.89 2.71 -44.14
C LEU A 297 21.50 2.42 -44.67
N THR A 298 21.29 1.19 -45.10
CA THR A 298 19.98 0.65 -45.49
C THR A 298 19.57 -0.44 -44.52
N ASP A 299 18.36 -0.97 -44.63
CA ASP A 299 17.89 -2.11 -43.83
C ASP A 299 18.63 -3.42 -44.13
N ARG A 300 19.53 -3.45 -45.11
CA ARG A 300 20.32 -4.65 -45.49
C ARG A 300 21.82 -4.46 -45.36
N HIS A 301 22.33 -3.27 -45.67
CA HIS A 301 23.76 -3.05 -45.85
C HIS A 301 24.22 -1.68 -45.33
N LEU A 302 25.46 -1.66 -44.87
CA LEU A 302 26.28 -0.49 -44.64
C LEU A 302 27.20 -0.28 -45.85
N TYR A 303 26.98 0.80 -46.59
CA TYR A 303 27.80 1.20 -47.73
C TYR A 303 28.73 2.36 -47.37
N LYS A 304 29.95 2.26 -47.89
CA LYS A 304 30.92 3.36 -47.96
C LYS A 304 31.03 3.77 -49.43
N LEU A 305 30.67 5.01 -49.72
CA LEU A 305 30.59 5.57 -51.06
C LEU A 305 31.67 6.63 -51.29
N GLU A 306 32.00 6.89 -52.55
CA GLU A 306 32.93 7.95 -52.95
C GLU A 306 32.17 9.10 -53.67
N PRO A 307 31.92 10.24 -53.01
CA PRO A 307 31.14 11.34 -53.59
C PRO A 307 31.71 11.86 -54.91
N GLY A 308 33.04 12.04 -54.99
CA GLY A 308 33.72 12.54 -56.20
C GLY A 308 33.68 11.59 -57.41
N ARG A 309 33.18 10.36 -57.25
CA ARG A 309 32.96 9.40 -58.34
C ARG A 309 31.49 8.99 -58.42
N GLN A 310 30.61 9.99 -58.42
CA GLN A 310 29.15 9.79 -58.53
C GLN A 310 28.63 8.78 -57.48
N TYR A 311 29.12 8.87 -56.24
CA TYR A 311 28.74 7.96 -55.15
C TYR A 311 28.99 6.47 -55.42
N ARG A 312 29.99 6.12 -56.22
CA ARG A 312 30.39 4.72 -56.45
C ARG A 312 30.62 3.97 -55.13
N VAL A 313 30.08 2.75 -55.03
CA VAL A 313 30.27 1.86 -53.88
C VAL A 313 31.73 1.41 -53.79
N MET A 314 32.37 1.76 -52.68
CA MET A 314 33.76 1.36 -52.37
C MET A 314 33.83 0.16 -51.44
N ARG A 315 32.79 -0.05 -50.64
CA ARG A 315 32.65 -1.19 -49.71
C ARG A 315 31.18 -1.32 -49.34
N ALA A 316 30.66 -2.53 -49.37
CA ALA A 316 29.38 -2.91 -48.79
C ALA A 316 29.64 -3.92 -47.67
N VAL A 317 28.99 -3.73 -46.52
CA VAL A 317 29.04 -4.64 -45.38
C VAL A 317 27.60 -5.00 -45.05
N PRO A 318 27.21 -6.29 -44.99
CA PRO A 318 25.88 -6.68 -44.55
C PRO A 318 25.62 -6.10 -43.15
N LEU A 319 24.43 -5.54 -42.92
CA LEU A 319 24.09 -4.95 -41.63
C LEU A 319 24.04 -6.02 -40.52
N ASP A 320 23.86 -7.28 -40.91
CA ASP A 320 24.01 -8.47 -40.06
C ASP A 320 25.41 -8.70 -39.50
N ALA A 321 26.43 -8.22 -40.22
CA ALA A 321 27.80 -8.29 -39.74
C ALA A 321 28.14 -7.16 -38.75
N VAL A 322 27.34 -6.08 -38.67
CA VAL A 322 27.59 -4.98 -37.73
C VAL A 322 27.24 -5.43 -36.31
N THR A 323 28.25 -5.42 -35.44
CA THR A 323 28.17 -5.93 -34.05
C THR A 323 27.98 -4.84 -33.02
N GLY A 324 28.50 -3.65 -33.30
CA GLY A 324 28.47 -2.55 -32.34
C GLY A 324 28.87 -1.21 -32.94
N VAL A 325 28.62 -0.17 -32.16
CA VAL A 325 28.94 1.21 -32.47
C VAL A 325 29.63 1.82 -31.26
N SER A 326 30.82 2.37 -31.46
CA SER A 326 31.51 3.13 -30.43
C SER A 326 31.53 4.61 -30.78
N VAL A 327 31.22 5.44 -29.80
CA VAL A 327 31.20 6.90 -29.91
C VAL A 327 31.89 7.51 -28.69
N THR A 328 32.24 8.77 -28.76
CA THR A 328 32.86 9.55 -27.67
C THR A 328 31.82 10.16 -26.73
N SER A 329 32.25 10.67 -25.57
CA SER A 329 31.37 11.35 -24.62
C SER A 329 31.10 12.83 -24.97
N GLY A 330 31.92 13.40 -25.85
CA GLY A 330 31.91 14.81 -26.24
C GLY A 330 30.82 15.23 -27.23
N ARG A 331 30.95 16.45 -27.77
CA ARG A 331 30.08 17.01 -28.83
C ARG A 331 30.57 16.73 -30.25
N ASP A 332 31.69 16.02 -30.38
CA ASP A 332 32.28 15.69 -31.66
C ASP A 332 31.44 14.71 -32.48
N GLN A 333 31.80 14.48 -33.74
CA GLN A 333 31.04 13.58 -34.61
C GLN A 333 31.78 12.27 -34.90
N LEU A 334 32.65 11.81 -34.00
CA LEU A 334 33.38 10.54 -34.17
C LEU A 334 32.47 9.32 -33.97
N VAL A 335 32.56 8.39 -34.92
CA VAL A 335 31.88 7.09 -34.86
C VAL A 335 32.85 6.00 -35.32
N VAL A 336 32.86 4.89 -34.58
CA VAL A 336 33.49 3.65 -35.01
C VAL A 336 32.42 2.58 -35.14
N LEU A 337 32.24 2.06 -36.35
CA LEU A 337 31.34 0.94 -36.62
C LEU A 337 32.13 -0.37 -36.60
N HIS A 338 31.78 -1.27 -35.69
CA HIS A 338 32.42 -2.57 -35.51
C HIS A 338 31.68 -3.64 -36.29
N ALA A 339 32.40 -4.37 -37.15
CA ALA A 339 31.80 -5.40 -37.99
C ALA A 339 32.57 -6.72 -37.92
N ARG A 340 31.86 -7.83 -37.71
CA ARG A 340 32.44 -9.17 -37.66
C ARG A 340 33.00 -9.56 -39.03
N GLY A 341 34.23 -10.07 -39.06
CA GLY A 341 34.89 -10.52 -40.30
C GLY A 341 35.31 -9.39 -41.24
N HIS A 342 35.31 -8.15 -40.74
CA HIS A 342 35.40 -6.94 -41.54
C HIS A 342 36.25 -5.89 -40.80
N ASP A 343 37.01 -5.06 -41.53
CA ASP A 343 37.76 -3.96 -40.91
C ASP A 343 36.80 -2.94 -40.29
N ASP A 344 37.08 -2.46 -39.07
CA ASP A 344 36.27 -1.43 -38.42
C ASP A 344 36.29 -0.13 -39.21
N LEU A 345 35.14 0.53 -39.29
CA LEU A 345 34.97 1.77 -40.04
C LEU A 345 35.01 2.96 -39.08
N VAL A 346 36.11 3.69 -39.12
CA VAL A 346 36.32 4.93 -38.36
C VAL A 346 35.94 6.12 -39.23
N VAL A 347 34.94 6.88 -38.82
CA VAL A 347 34.40 8.02 -39.55
C VAL A 347 34.04 9.16 -38.61
N CYS A 348 34.12 10.37 -39.12
CA CYS A 348 33.58 11.55 -38.50
C CYS A 348 32.40 12.05 -39.36
N LEU A 349 31.20 12.21 -38.80
CA LEU A 349 30.10 12.83 -39.53
C LEU A 349 30.48 14.31 -39.79
N HIS A 350 30.38 14.75 -41.04
CA HIS A 350 30.87 16.06 -41.47
C HIS A 350 30.04 16.59 -42.64
N ARG A 351 30.23 17.86 -43.02
CA ARG A 351 29.43 18.61 -44.00
C ARG A 351 27.94 18.58 -43.70
N SER A 352 27.60 18.79 -42.44
CA SER A 352 26.23 18.98 -42.02
C SER A 352 25.77 20.40 -42.30
N GLN A 353 24.49 20.58 -42.61
CA GLN A 353 23.81 21.85 -42.43
C GLN A 353 22.75 21.73 -41.31
N PRO A 354 22.78 22.61 -40.28
CA PRO A 354 23.80 23.64 -40.01
C PRO A 354 25.20 23.04 -39.73
N PRO A 355 26.28 23.84 -39.82
CA PRO A 355 27.64 23.37 -39.56
C PRO A 355 27.74 22.73 -38.18
N LEU A 356 28.39 21.56 -38.11
CA LEU A 356 28.62 20.78 -36.87
C LEU A 356 27.33 20.32 -36.15
N ASP A 357 26.23 20.16 -36.90
CA ASP A 357 24.99 19.58 -36.39
C ASP A 357 25.21 18.15 -35.85
N ASN A 358 24.62 17.85 -34.69
CA ASN A 358 24.93 16.63 -33.96
C ASN A 358 24.10 15.43 -34.44
N ARG A 359 24.70 14.61 -35.30
CA ARG A 359 24.03 13.47 -35.97
C ARG A 359 24.30 12.11 -35.32
N ILE A 360 25.12 12.07 -34.28
CA ILE A 360 25.51 10.84 -33.59
C ILE A 360 24.30 10.10 -33.01
N GLY A 361 23.44 10.81 -32.27
CA GLY A 361 22.30 10.17 -31.64
C GLY A 361 21.31 9.58 -32.63
N GLU A 362 21.18 10.20 -33.81
CA GLU A 362 20.36 9.65 -34.88
C GLU A 362 20.96 8.37 -35.46
N LEU A 363 22.25 8.38 -35.80
CA LEU A 363 22.93 7.21 -36.32
C LEU A 363 22.85 6.03 -35.34
N VAL A 364 23.18 6.27 -34.06
CA VAL A 364 23.11 5.24 -33.01
C VAL A 364 21.68 4.78 -32.79
N GLY A 365 20.73 5.73 -32.69
CA GLY A 365 19.32 5.43 -32.45
C GLY A 365 18.67 4.62 -33.56
N VAL A 366 18.95 4.96 -34.82
CA VAL A 366 18.43 4.24 -35.98
C VAL A 366 19.02 2.83 -36.06
N LEU A 367 20.33 2.68 -35.85
CA LEU A 367 20.97 1.36 -35.84
C LEU A 367 20.45 0.49 -34.68
N ALA A 368 20.38 1.05 -33.47
CA ALA A 368 19.87 0.33 -32.31
C ALA A 368 18.39 -0.05 -32.47
N ALA A 369 17.54 0.86 -32.95
CA ALA A 369 16.13 0.58 -33.21
C ALA A 369 15.94 -0.49 -34.31
N HIS A 370 16.76 -0.46 -35.36
CA HIS A 370 16.73 -1.49 -36.40
C HIS A 370 17.15 -2.86 -35.85
N CYS A 371 18.29 -2.94 -35.16
CA CYS A 371 18.75 -4.21 -34.57
C CYS A 371 17.73 -4.78 -33.56
N GLN A 372 17.14 -3.94 -32.71
CA GLN A 372 16.08 -4.35 -31.78
C GLN A 372 14.86 -4.95 -32.50
N ARG A 373 14.47 -4.38 -33.64
CA ARG A 373 13.35 -4.89 -34.46
C ARG A 373 13.67 -6.25 -35.07
N GLU A 374 14.91 -6.48 -35.48
CA GLU A 374 15.39 -7.77 -36.00
C GLU A 374 15.75 -8.78 -34.89
N GLY A 375 15.51 -8.44 -33.61
CA GLY A 375 15.82 -9.31 -32.46
C GLY A 375 17.32 -9.45 -32.16
N ARG A 376 18.15 -8.55 -32.70
CA ARG A 376 19.61 -8.53 -32.51
C ARG A 376 20.01 -7.47 -31.49
N ASN A 377 21.01 -7.77 -30.67
CA ASN A 377 21.57 -6.79 -29.75
C ASN A 377 22.75 -6.06 -30.41
N LEU A 378 22.70 -4.72 -30.44
CA LEU A 378 23.78 -3.88 -30.92
C LEU A 378 24.55 -3.34 -29.72
N GLU A 379 25.84 -3.63 -29.64
CA GLU A 379 26.67 -3.13 -28.55
C GLU A 379 27.02 -1.66 -28.79
N VAL A 380 26.47 -0.76 -27.97
CA VAL A 380 26.80 0.67 -28.03
C VAL A 380 27.76 1.00 -26.90
N ARG A 381 28.96 1.50 -27.24
CA ARG A 381 29.99 1.89 -26.28
C ARG A 381 30.25 3.39 -26.36
N VAL A 382 30.33 4.04 -25.21
CA VAL A 382 30.72 5.45 -25.10
C VAL A 382 32.08 5.51 -24.41
N SER A 383 33.11 5.96 -25.13
CA SER A 383 34.47 6.08 -24.61
C SER A 383 35.26 7.13 -25.39
N ASP A 384 36.10 7.91 -24.70
CA ASP A 384 36.95 8.92 -25.32
C ASP A 384 38.23 8.34 -25.95
N CYS A 385 38.48 7.04 -25.71
CA CYS A 385 39.56 6.28 -26.33
C CYS A 385 39.02 4.95 -26.85
N ILE A 386 38.70 4.90 -28.13
CA ILE A 386 38.00 3.78 -28.75
C ILE A 386 39.00 2.81 -29.38
N SER A 387 38.94 1.54 -29.00
CA SER A 387 39.69 0.46 -29.65
C SER A 387 39.03 0.02 -30.95
N LEU A 388 39.81 -0.17 -32.00
CA LEU A 388 39.34 -0.61 -33.31
C LEU A 388 40.27 -1.65 -33.95
N SER A 389 39.69 -2.55 -34.73
CA SER A 389 40.40 -3.59 -35.47
C SER A 389 40.50 -3.28 -36.96
N GLN A 390 41.72 -3.24 -37.50
CA GLN A 390 41.97 -3.18 -38.95
C GLN A 390 42.95 -4.28 -39.33
N ARG A 391 42.50 -5.29 -40.09
CA ARG A 391 43.24 -6.51 -40.47
C ARG A 391 43.92 -7.23 -39.29
N GLY A 392 43.22 -7.30 -38.14
CA GLY A 392 43.74 -7.97 -36.94
C GLY A 392 44.69 -7.13 -36.09
N ALA A 393 45.13 -5.96 -36.56
CA ALA A 393 45.87 -5.01 -35.73
C ALA A 393 44.88 -4.14 -34.93
N GLN A 394 45.07 -4.12 -33.61
CA GLN A 394 44.34 -3.23 -32.70
C GLN A 394 44.95 -1.83 -32.75
N ARG A 395 44.10 -0.81 -32.87
CA ARG A 395 44.48 0.61 -32.84
C ARG A 395 43.54 1.38 -31.94
N LEU A 396 43.95 2.56 -31.50
CA LEU A 396 43.12 3.47 -30.73
C LEU A 396 42.75 4.69 -31.57
N VAL A 397 41.54 5.19 -31.37
CA VAL A 397 41.11 6.51 -31.84
C VAL A 397 40.60 7.36 -30.67
N SER A 398 41.09 8.59 -30.59
CA SER A 398 40.65 9.59 -29.62
C SER A 398 40.28 10.90 -30.31
N VAL A 399 39.69 11.82 -29.56
CA VAL A 399 39.32 13.16 -30.03
C VAL A 399 40.14 14.20 -29.29
N GLU A 400 40.60 15.21 -30.02
CA GLU A 400 41.32 16.37 -29.48
C GLU A 400 40.66 17.64 -30.02
N SER A 401 40.19 18.52 -29.14
CA SER A 401 39.62 19.81 -29.54
C SER A 401 40.71 20.78 -29.93
N ARG A 402 40.64 21.32 -31.15
CA ARG A 402 41.58 22.35 -31.66
C ARG A 402 40.81 23.55 -32.19
N PRO A 403 40.89 24.73 -31.54
CA PRO A 403 40.15 25.92 -31.96
C PRO A 403 40.64 26.50 -33.30
N GLU A 404 41.88 26.24 -33.69
CA GLU A 404 42.47 26.74 -34.95
C GLU A 404 42.07 25.91 -36.19
N GLN A 405 41.38 24.77 -35.99
CA GLN A 405 41.00 23.87 -37.07
C GLN A 405 39.65 24.30 -37.68
N PRO A 406 39.57 24.63 -38.98
CA PRO A 406 38.31 25.08 -39.59
C PRO A 406 37.32 23.93 -39.85
N GLU A 407 37.83 22.74 -40.19
CA GLU A 407 37.04 21.55 -40.47
C GLU A 407 37.62 20.33 -39.74
N PRO A 408 36.77 19.39 -39.27
CA PRO A 408 37.24 18.18 -38.60
C PRO A 408 38.05 17.30 -39.53
N ASP A 409 39.28 16.96 -39.11
CA ASP A 409 40.13 16.02 -39.84
C ASP A 409 40.90 15.10 -38.90
N PHE A 410 41.38 13.98 -39.41
CA PHE A 410 42.14 13.02 -38.62
C PHE A 410 43.64 13.29 -38.75
N CYS A 411 44.32 13.34 -37.60
CA CYS A 411 45.77 13.23 -37.50
C CYS A 411 46.15 11.78 -37.14
N CYS A 412 47.33 11.35 -37.58
CA CYS A 412 47.84 10.01 -37.29
C CYS A 412 49.21 10.13 -36.63
N SER A 413 49.33 9.73 -35.37
CA SER A 413 50.60 9.71 -34.63
C SER A 413 50.84 8.34 -34.03
N ARG A 414 52.06 7.81 -34.21
CA ARG A 414 52.53 6.53 -33.63
C ARG A 414 51.57 5.33 -33.81
N GLY A 415 50.78 5.31 -34.89
CA GLY A 415 49.86 4.20 -35.21
C GLY A 415 48.42 4.38 -34.68
N ASN A 416 48.18 5.38 -33.83
CA ASN A 416 46.85 5.77 -33.36
C ASN A 416 46.27 6.90 -34.21
N PHE A 417 44.96 7.03 -34.15
CA PHE A 417 44.21 8.08 -34.85
C PHE A 417 43.73 9.11 -33.82
N THR A 418 43.85 10.39 -34.17
CA THR A 418 43.29 11.48 -33.36
C THR A 418 42.39 12.30 -34.27
N LEU A 419 41.11 12.40 -33.94
CA LEU A 419 40.21 13.34 -34.62
C LEU A 419 40.47 14.74 -34.04
N LEU A 420 40.91 15.66 -34.90
CA LEU A 420 41.02 17.07 -34.55
C LEU A 420 39.64 17.70 -34.76
N TRP A 421 38.99 18.08 -33.66
CA TRP A 421 37.63 18.62 -33.69
C TRP A 421 37.64 20.14 -33.49
N PRO A 422 36.95 20.93 -34.33
CA PRO A 422 36.83 22.37 -34.13
C PRO A 422 36.12 22.66 -32.81
N ASN A 423 36.70 23.54 -31.99
CA ASN A 423 36.04 23.99 -30.77
C ASN A 423 35.07 25.13 -31.12
N CYS A 424 33.79 24.97 -30.79
CA CYS A 424 32.77 26.02 -30.92
C CYS A 424 32.37 26.56 -29.56
#